data_AF-A0A3P9LHN3-F1
#
_entry.id   AF-A0A3P9LHN3-F1
#
_cell.length_a   1.000
_cell.length_b   1.000
_cell.length_c   1.000
_cell.angle_alpha   90.00
_cell.angle_beta   90.00
_cell.angle_gamma   90.00
#
_symmetry.space_group_name_H-M   'P 1'
#
loop_
_entity.id
_entity.type
_entity.pdbx_description
1 polymer ?
#
loop_
_entity_poly.entity_id
_entity_poly.type
_entity_poly.pdbx_seq_one_letter_code
_entity_poly.pdbx_strand_id
1 'polypeptide(L)'
;RRMNYFSLFITFTLNSCSPDLNMVQSCGVKPPFDLTAVTLECKHGSKNLHIRRSQGDNPDDQDPMFKGRTSLIPQGNRTFTVTLTNVTKQDEGNYMVLFLFTC
;
A
#
# COMPACT_ATOMS: atom_id res chain seq x y z
N ARG A 1 -21.58 5.80 -19.14
CA ARG A 1 -21.09 6.68 -18.06
C ARG A 1 -19.58 6.49 -17.97
N ARG A 2 -18.76 7.48 -18.36
CA ARG A 2 -17.31 7.44 -18.12
C ARG A 2 -17.09 7.76 -16.65
N MET A 3 -16.67 6.78 -15.84
CA MET A 3 -16.20 7.02 -14.48
C MET A 3 -14.83 7.69 -14.61
N ASN A 4 -14.70 8.93 -14.14
CA ASN A 4 -13.43 9.63 -14.14
C ASN A 4 -12.69 9.22 -12.85
N TYR A 5 -11.54 8.58 -13.00
CA TYR A 5 -10.70 8.18 -11.87
C TYR A 5 -9.57 9.19 -11.72
N PHE A 6 -9.46 9.80 -10.54
CA PHE A 6 -8.27 10.55 -10.16
C PHE A 6 -7.32 9.60 -9.43
N SER A 7 -6.04 9.61 -9.79
CA SER A 7 -5.03 8.71 -9.23
C SER A 7 -3.92 9.50 -8.55
N LEU A 8 -3.60 9.15 -7.30
CA LEU A 8 -2.43 9.67 -6.59
C LEU A 8 -1.42 8.54 -6.39
N PHE A 9 -0.14 8.83 -6.57
CA PHE A 9 0.94 7.87 -6.37
C PHE A 9 1.89 8.38 -5.27
N ILE A 10 2.24 7.52 -4.32
CA ILE A 10 3.25 7.77 -3.29
C ILE A 10 4.34 6.71 -3.42
N THR A 11 5.60 7.13 -3.50
CA THR A 11 6.73 6.22 -3.57
C THR A 11 7.57 6.27 -2.30
N PHE A 12 8.01 5.11 -1.81
CA PHE A 12 9.00 5.01 -0.74
C PHE A 12 10.01 3.90 -1.04
N THR A 13 11.23 4.07 -0.54
CA THR A 13 12.34 3.13 -0.77
C THR A 13 12.67 2.40 0.52
N LEU A 14 12.68 1.07 0.47
CA LEU A 14 13.14 0.23 1.56
C LEU A 14 14.60 -0.16 1.33
N ASN A 15 15.46 0.27 2.26
CA ASN A 15 16.87 -0.08 2.31
C ASN A 15 17.10 -0.95 3.56
N SER A 16 16.65 -2.21 3.55
CA SER A 16 16.67 -3.08 4.74
C SER A 16 17.59 -4.30 4.59
N CYS A 17 18.71 -4.30 5.31
CA CYS A 17 19.75 -5.34 5.24
C CYS A 17 19.54 -6.54 6.21
N SER A 18 18.52 -6.54 7.07
CA SER A 18 18.37 -7.52 8.17
C SER A 18 17.06 -8.33 8.10
N PRO A 19 17.10 -9.68 8.13
CA PRO A 19 15.97 -10.57 7.88
C PRO A 19 14.85 -10.60 8.95
N ASP A 20 15.07 -9.99 10.11
CA ASP A 20 14.14 -10.07 11.26
C ASP A 20 13.46 -8.72 11.57
N LEU A 21 13.54 -7.75 10.65
CA LEU A 21 12.97 -6.42 10.86
C LEU A 21 11.52 -6.37 10.35
N ASN A 22 10.65 -5.68 11.08
CA ASN A 22 9.34 -5.26 10.57
C ASN A 22 9.47 -3.84 10.05
N MET A 23 8.98 -3.61 8.83
CA MET A 23 8.86 -2.27 8.28
C MET A 23 7.48 -1.71 8.63
N VAL A 24 7.46 -0.51 9.20
CA VAL A 24 6.24 0.28 9.39
C VAL A 24 6.46 1.65 8.78
N GLN A 25 5.76 1.96 7.71
CA GLN A 25 5.81 3.27 7.05
C GLN A 25 4.46 3.96 7.19
N SER A 26 4.48 5.13 7.83
CA SER A 26 3.31 6.03 7.86
C SER A 26 3.48 7.14 6.83
N CYS A 27 2.44 7.41 6.05
CA CYS A 27 2.44 8.42 5.01
C CYS A 27 1.18 9.29 5.10
N GLY A 28 1.38 10.60 5.02
CA GLY A 28 0.31 11.60 4.99
C GLY A 28 -0.01 12.04 3.56
N VAL A 29 -1.29 12.19 3.26
CA VAL A 29 -1.81 12.60 1.96
C VAL A 29 -2.31 14.05 2.02
N LYS A 30 -1.99 14.85 1.00
CA LYS A 30 -2.50 16.23 0.81
C LYS A 30 -3.05 16.40 -0.61
N PRO A 31 -4.22 17.04 -0.80
CA PRO A 31 -5.17 17.50 0.23
C PRO A 31 -5.78 16.32 1.01
N PRO A 32 -6.49 16.55 2.13
CA PRO A 32 -7.13 15.47 2.88
C PRO A 32 -8.21 14.77 2.03
N PHE A 33 -8.15 13.44 1.99
CA PHE A 33 -9.16 12.61 1.35
C PHE A 33 -9.61 11.53 2.31
N ASP A 34 -10.87 11.14 2.26
CA ASP A 34 -11.32 9.99 3.05
C ASP A 34 -10.67 8.69 2.54
N LEU A 35 -9.63 8.26 3.23
CA LEU A 35 -8.85 7.07 2.87
C LEU A 35 -9.58 5.76 3.20
N THR A 36 -10.72 5.82 3.89
CA THR A 36 -11.52 4.63 4.24
C THR A 36 -12.39 4.16 3.08
N ALA A 37 -12.78 5.08 2.19
CA ALA A 37 -13.68 4.81 1.06
C ALA A 37 -12.95 4.59 -0.28
N VAL A 38 -11.61 4.68 -0.31
CA VAL A 38 -10.81 4.62 -1.55
C VAL A 38 -10.18 3.24 -1.75
N THR A 39 -9.88 2.94 -3.01
CA THR A 39 -9.06 1.77 -3.34
C THR A 39 -7.58 2.13 -3.26
N LEU A 40 -6.83 1.28 -2.58
CA LEU A 40 -5.42 1.41 -2.23
C LEU A 40 -4.68 0.19 -2.79
N GLU A 41 -3.79 0.42 -3.75
CA GLU A 41 -2.93 -0.62 -4.31
C GLU A 41 -1.48 -0.31 -3.99
N CYS A 42 -0.83 -1.16 -3.19
CA CYS A 42 0.61 -1.10 -2.95
C CYS A 42 1.33 -2.09 -3.87
N LYS A 43 2.37 -1.62 -4.56
CA LYS A 43 3.17 -2.39 -5.51
C LYS A 43 4.65 -2.30 -5.17
N HIS A 44 5.36 -3.41 -5.36
CA HIS A 44 6.82 -3.51 -5.34
C HIS A 44 7.29 -3.96 -6.71
N GLY A 45 7.86 -3.04 -7.50
CA GLY A 45 8.08 -3.28 -8.92
C GLY A 45 6.77 -3.64 -9.65
N SER A 46 6.71 -4.82 -10.25
CA SER A 46 5.52 -5.36 -10.93
C SER A 46 4.60 -6.20 -10.04
N LYS A 47 4.96 -6.41 -8.77
CA LYS A 47 4.24 -7.31 -7.85
C LYS A 47 3.25 -6.53 -7.01
N ASN A 48 2.05 -7.09 -6.84
CA ASN A 48 1.04 -6.55 -5.95
C ASN A 48 1.40 -6.88 -4.50
N LEU A 49 1.86 -5.89 -3.74
CA LEU A 49 2.24 -6.06 -2.34
C LEU A 49 1.02 -6.15 -1.42
N HIS A 50 0.04 -5.28 -1.60
CA HIS A 50 -1.19 -5.28 -0.83
C HIS A 50 -2.27 -4.53 -1.60
N ILE A 51 -3.48 -5.08 -1.63
CA ILE A 51 -4.62 -4.47 -2.31
C ILE A 51 -5.75 -4.36 -1.30
N ARG A 52 -6.22 -3.13 -1.09
CA ARG A 52 -7.39 -2.82 -0.29
C ARG A 52 -8.40 -2.08 -1.16
N ARG A 53 -9.59 -2.63 -1.31
CA ARG A 53 -10.71 -1.97 -2.01
C ARG A 53 -11.63 -1.31 -0.99
N SER A 54 -12.62 -0.55 -1.47
CA SER A 54 -13.61 0.12 -0.62
C SER A 54 -14.40 -0.81 0.32
N GLN A 55 -14.37 -2.13 0.10
CA GLN A 55 -15.00 -3.14 0.96
C GLN A 55 -14.03 -3.90 1.89
N GLY A 56 -12.74 -3.55 1.89
CA GLY A 56 -11.72 -4.20 2.71
C GLY A 56 -10.55 -4.76 1.91
N ASP A 57 -9.72 -5.54 2.60
CA ASP A 57 -8.52 -6.13 2.01
C ASP A 57 -8.90 -7.24 1.02
N ASN A 58 -8.19 -7.30 -0.10
CA ASN A 58 -8.39 -8.32 -1.13
C ASN A 58 -7.10 -9.16 -1.27
N PRO A 59 -6.95 -10.20 -0.44
CA PRO A 59 -5.74 -11.01 -0.39
C PRO A 59 -5.58 -11.93 -1.62
N ASP A 60 -6.62 -12.11 -2.44
CA ASP A 60 -6.58 -13.01 -3.60
C ASP A 60 -5.69 -12.46 -4.71
N ASP A 61 -5.77 -11.15 -4.96
CA ASP A 61 -5.02 -10.42 -6.00
C ASP A 61 -3.58 -10.03 -5.56
N GLN A 62 -3.19 -10.39 -4.34
CA GLN A 62 -1.87 -10.12 -3.77
C GLN A 62 -0.84 -11.16 -4.22
N ASP A 63 0.39 -10.73 -4.47
CA ASP A 63 1.47 -11.64 -4.83
C ASP A 63 1.75 -12.62 -3.67
N PRO A 64 1.86 -13.94 -3.96
CA PRO A 64 2.09 -14.96 -2.95
C PRO A 64 3.24 -14.67 -1.99
N MET A 65 4.31 -13.99 -2.45
CA MET A 65 5.48 -13.70 -1.60
C MET A 65 5.17 -12.76 -0.42
N PHE A 66 4.10 -11.96 -0.55
CA PHE A 66 3.70 -10.97 0.45
C PHE A 66 2.48 -11.41 1.26
N LYS A 67 1.77 -12.47 0.85
CA LYS A 67 0.55 -12.93 1.54
C LYS A 67 0.83 -13.24 3.01
N GLY A 68 0.02 -12.69 3.91
CA GLY A 68 0.16 -12.85 5.36
C GLY A 68 1.31 -12.06 6.00
N ARG A 69 2.08 -11.31 5.21
CA ARG A 69 3.19 -10.47 5.70
C ARG A 69 2.88 -8.98 5.65
N THR A 70 1.80 -8.57 4.97
CA THR A 70 1.50 -7.15 4.74
C THR A 70 0.18 -6.72 5.36
N SER A 71 0.13 -5.46 5.78
CA SER A 71 -1.10 -4.79 6.19
C SER A 71 -1.07 -3.35 5.72
N LEU A 72 -2.23 -2.83 5.32
CA LEU A 72 -2.41 -1.43 4.98
C LEU A 72 -3.59 -0.88 5.77
N ILE A 73 -3.28 -0.03 6.74
CA ILE A 73 -4.24 0.51 7.69
C ILE A 73 -4.40 2.00 7.43
N PRO A 74 -5.54 2.46 6.88
CA PRO A 74 -5.87 3.87 6.88
C PRO A 74 -6.10 4.35 8.32
N GLN A 75 -5.40 5.42 8.70
CA GLN A 75 -5.52 6.10 9.99
C GLN A 75 -6.25 7.43 9.78
N GLY A 76 -7.58 7.36 9.90
CA GLY A 76 -8.47 8.49 9.63
C GLY A 76 -8.49 8.87 8.15
N ASN A 77 -8.52 10.16 7.89
CA ASN A 77 -8.82 10.78 6.60
C ASN A 77 -7.61 11.50 5.98
N ARG A 78 -6.39 11.18 6.43
CA ARG A 78 -5.16 11.80 5.89
C ARG A 78 -3.95 10.89 5.91
N THR A 79 -3.92 9.91 6.80
CA THR A 79 -2.74 9.10 7.03
C THR A 79 -3.07 7.64 6.76
N PHE A 80 -2.10 6.89 6.26
CA PHE A 80 -2.18 5.45 6.20
C PHE A 80 -0.84 4.88 6.65
N THR A 81 -0.89 3.65 7.15
CA THR A 81 0.28 2.93 7.63
C THR A 81 0.38 1.63 6.83
N VAL A 82 1.53 1.43 6.19
CA VAL A 82 1.89 0.19 5.54
C VAL A 82 2.82 -0.58 6.46
N THR A 83 2.50 -1.83 6.72
CA THR A 83 3.35 -2.75 7.48
C THR A 83 3.75 -3.91 6.59
N LEU A 84 5.04 -4.24 6.60
CA LEU A 84 5.59 -5.46 6.02
C LEU A 84 6.40 -6.18 7.10
N THR A 85 6.04 -7.42 7.40
CA THR A 85 6.68 -8.24 8.42
C THR A 85 7.62 -9.27 7.82
N ASN A 86 8.57 -9.73 8.64
CA ASN A 86 9.57 -10.73 8.24
C ASN A 86 10.35 -10.27 6.99
N VAL A 87 10.81 -9.02 6.97
CA VAL A 87 11.43 -8.38 5.79
C VAL A 87 12.70 -9.11 5.41
N THR A 88 12.86 -9.45 4.13
CA THR A 88 14.02 -10.15 3.58
C THR A 88 14.78 -9.24 2.61
N LYS A 89 16.01 -9.63 2.23
CA LYS A 89 16.79 -8.90 1.21
C LYS A 89 16.08 -8.79 -0.14
N GLN A 90 15.14 -9.70 -0.45
CA GLN A 90 14.37 -9.64 -1.71
C GLN A 90 13.30 -8.54 -1.70
N ASP A 91 12.97 -8.02 -0.52
CA ASP A 91 12.00 -6.96 -0.33
C ASP A 91 12.66 -5.56 -0.46
N GLU A 92 13.98 -5.46 -0.61
CA GLU A 92 14.64 -4.18 -0.86
C GLU A 92 14.16 -3.56 -2.19
N GLY A 93 14.07 -2.23 -2.22
CA GLY A 93 13.74 -1.48 -3.43
C GLY A 93 12.58 -0.51 -3.26
N ASN A 94 11.97 -0.16 -4.39
CA ASN A 94 10.98 0.91 -4.47
C ASN A 94 9.56 0.36 -4.42
N TYR A 95 8.79 0.98 -3.54
CA TYR A 95 7.37 0.72 -3.37
C TYR A 95 6.57 1.89 -3.90
N MET A 96 5.43 1.59 -4.47
CA MET A 96 4.49 2.56 -5.00
C MET A 96 3.09 2.25 -4.48
N VAL A 97 2.46 3.25 -3.86
CA VAL A 97 1.07 3.18 -3.41
C VAL A 97 0.23 4.03 -4.33
N LEU A 98 -0.75 3.40 -4.96
CA LEU A 98 -1.73 4.00 -5.84
C LEU A 98 -3.06 4.15 -5.10
N PHE A 99 -3.56 5.38 -5.08
CA PHE A 99 -4.89 5.72 -4.58
C PHE A 99 -5.81 5.94 -5.77
N LEU A 100 -6.89 5.17 -5.85
CA LEU A 100 -7.92 5.34 -6.87
C LEU A 100 -9.11 6.04 -6.24
N PHE A 101 -9.32 7.29 -6.64
CA PHE A 101 -10.48 8.09 -6.26
C PHE A 101 -11.52 8.04 -7.37
N THR A 102 -12.75 7.71 -7.01
CA THR A 102 -13.90 7.85 -7.91
C THR A 102 -14.40 9.30 -7.84
N CYS A 103 -14.37 10.01 -8.96
CA CYS A 103 -14.96 11.35 -9.09
C CYS A 103 -16.36 11.28 -9.71
#